data_AF-A0A2T6Z9N7-F1
#
_entry.id   AF-A0A2T6Z9N7-F1
#
_cell.length_a   1.000
_cell.length_b   1.000
_cell.length_c   1.000
_cell.angle_alpha   90.00
_cell.angle_beta   90.00
_cell.angle_gamma   90.00
#
_symmetry.space_group_name_H-M   'P 1'
#
loop_
_entity.id
_entity.type
_entity.pdbx_description
1 polymer ?
#
loop_
_entity_poly.entity_id
_entity_poly.type
_entity_poly.pdbx_seq_one_letter_code
_entity_poly.pdbx_strand_id
1 'polypeptide(L)'
;TYDIDSFIAKAKCLSVAKRGLRIQFSPSCLHNISSDIHLCSDVEERLLSGNISSHQVPLHHIPHFYLGLLPSSIHLPLYVFLPSLWNSSSPNSSYISNHHIQQWMDHALIPAILRHYPQDIIQHLPVSFNSASMSIFARGRESGTQSGRFESGKRQEHHYFLPGRFLKEVWEDIV
;
A
#
# COMPACT_ATOMS: atom_id res chain seq x y z
N THR A 1 23.11 -13.57 -23.54
CA THR A 1 21.86 -12.85 -23.25
C THR A 1 21.59 -13.06 -21.78
N TYR A 2 21.43 -11.99 -21.00
CA TYR A 2 21.06 -12.11 -19.59
C TYR A 2 19.55 -12.27 -19.51
N ASP A 3 19.09 -13.28 -18.79
CA ASP A 3 17.69 -13.41 -18.40
C ASP A 3 17.49 -12.68 -17.07
N ILE A 4 16.45 -11.86 -16.98
CA ILE A 4 16.11 -11.14 -15.74
C ILE A 4 14.79 -11.74 -15.28
N ASP A 5 14.86 -12.64 -14.30
CA ASP A 5 13.68 -13.35 -13.78
C ASP A 5 12.79 -12.45 -12.91
N SER A 6 13.35 -11.39 -12.32
CA SER A 6 12.59 -10.40 -11.53
C SER A 6 13.35 -9.08 -11.34
N PHE A 7 12.60 -8.00 -11.07
CA PHE A 7 13.13 -6.68 -10.72
C PHE A 7 12.36 -6.10 -9.54
N ILE A 8 13.08 -5.62 -8.54
CA ILE A 8 12.54 -4.94 -7.36
C ILE A 8 13.35 -3.67 -7.14
N ALA A 9 12.68 -2.57 -6.77
CA ALA A 9 13.34 -1.31 -6.49
C ALA A 9 12.72 -0.57 -5.31
N LYS A 10 13.56 0.11 -4.54
CA LYS A 10 13.15 1.06 -3.51
C LYS A 10 12.98 2.44 -4.14
N ALA A 11 11.74 2.92 -4.23
CA ALA A 11 11.46 4.27 -4.68
C ALA A 11 11.68 5.28 -3.54
N LYS A 12 12.31 6.42 -3.84
CA LYS A 12 12.44 7.54 -2.88
C LYS A 12 11.23 8.48 -2.91
N CYS A 13 10.39 8.38 -3.95
CA CYS A 13 9.26 9.26 -4.20
C CYS A 13 8.25 8.57 -5.13
N LEU A 14 6.96 8.91 -4.99
CA LEU A 14 5.89 8.44 -5.90
C LEU A 14 6.04 8.94 -7.34
N SER A 15 6.91 9.93 -7.61
CA SER A 15 7.20 10.41 -8.97
C SER A 15 7.81 9.36 -9.90
N VAL A 16 8.23 8.21 -9.36
CA VAL A 16 8.59 7.01 -10.15
C VAL A 16 7.43 6.57 -11.07
N ALA A 17 6.19 6.80 -10.64
CA ALA A 17 4.97 6.51 -11.38
C ALA A 17 4.62 7.63 -12.39
N LYS A 18 5.55 7.95 -13.30
CA LYS A 18 5.41 9.06 -14.28
C LYS A 18 4.15 8.94 -15.16
N ARG A 19 3.71 7.73 -15.46
CA ARG A 19 2.50 7.43 -16.25
C ARG A 19 1.21 7.39 -15.41
N GLY A 20 1.31 7.75 -14.13
CA GLY A 20 0.25 7.67 -13.15
C GLY A 20 0.33 6.43 -12.29
N LEU A 21 -0.61 6.33 -11.35
CA LEU A 21 -0.69 5.27 -10.35
C LEU A 21 -2.15 4.81 -10.25
N ARG A 22 -2.39 3.50 -10.33
CA ARG A 22 -3.69 2.90 -9.99
C ARG A 22 -3.68 2.56 -8.51
N ILE A 23 -4.25 3.42 -7.69
CA ILE A 23 -4.16 3.37 -6.22
C ILE A 23 -5.38 2.72 -5.58
N GLN A 24 -5.18 2.04 -4.45
CA GLN A 24 -6.24 1.58 -3.55
C GLN A 24 -6.30 2.45 -2.29
N PHE A 25 -7.47 3.00 -1.98
CA PHE A 25 -7.71 3.77 -0.73
C PHE A 25 -8.14 2.88 0.44
N SER A 26 -8.44 1.61 0.18
CA SER A 26 -8.75 0.60 1.22
C SER A 26 -8.06 -0.72 0.83
N PRO A 27 -6.73 -0.80 0.94
CA PRO A 27 -5.99 -1.98 0.52
C PRO A 27 -6.25 -3.20 1.40
N SER A 28 -6.15 -4.38 0.78
CA SER A 28 -6.35 -5.67 1.44
C SER A 28 -5.01 -6.32 1.76
N CYS A 29 -4.88 -6.93 2.94
CA CYS A 29 -3.70 -7.72 3.31
C CYS A 29 -3.49 -8.95 2.41
N LEU A 30 -4.50 -9.36 1.63
CA LEU A 30 -4.39 -10.45 0.64
C LEU A 30 -3.37 -10.15 -0.47
N HIS A 31 -2.99 -8.90 -0.67
CA HIS A 31 -1.97 -8.50 -1.65
C HIS A 31 -0.56 -8.37 -1.07
N ASN A 32 -0.41 -8.55 0.24
CA ASN A 32 0.89 -8.48 0.88
C ASN A 32 1.81 -9.56 0.30
N ILE A 33 3.09 -9.24 0.25
CA ILE A 33 4.13 -10.19 -0.16
C ILE A 33 4.15 -11.28 0.92
N SER A 34 3.78 -12.50 0.52
CA SER A 34 3.74 -13.66 1.41
C SER A 34 4.88 -14.65 1.16
N SER A 35 5.48 -14.60 -0.03
CA SER A 35 6.62 -15.43 -0.42
C SER A 35 7.94 -14.78 -0.04
N ASP A 36 8.95 -15.61 0.25
CA ASP A 36 10.31 -15.12 0.34
C ASP A 36 10.79 -14.62 -1.02
N ILE A 37 11.23 -13.36 -1.05
CA ILE A 37 11.78 -12.67 -2.22
C ILE A 37 13.30 -12.51 -2.11
N HIS A 38 13.92 -13.15 -1.12
CA HIS A 38 15.36 -13.17 -0.86
C HIS A 38 15.98 -11.77 -0.69
N LEU A 39 15.19 -10.82 -0.18
CA LEU A 39 15.61 -9.46 0.16
C LEU A 39 15.34 -9.18 1.63
N CYS A 40 16.32 -8.57 2.29
CA CYS A 40 16.23 -8.12 3.68
C CYS A 40 16.45 -6.61 3.78
N SER A 41 15.97 -6.01 4.86
CA SER A 41 16.26 -4.63 5.24
C SER A 41 16.70 -4.59 6.70
N ASP A 42 17.60 -3.66 7.03
CA ASP A 42 17.82 -3.24 8.40
C ASP A 42 16.55 -2.58 8.95
N VAL A 43 16.10 -3.03 10.11
CA VAL A 43 14.95 -2.52 10.86
C VAL A 43 15.39 -2.25 12.29
N GLU A 44 15.13 -1.03 12.76
CA GLU A 44 15.38 -0.64 14.15
C GLU A 44 14.14 -0.90 15.02
N GLU A 45 14.32 -1.64 16.11
CA GLU A 45 13.32 -1.87 17.14
C GLU A 45 13.67 -1.06 18.39
N ARG A 46 12.73 -0.24 18.86
CA ARG A 46 12.84 0.44 20.15
C ARG A 46 12.29 -0.48 21.24
N LEU A 47 13.19 -0.99 22.07
CA LEU A 47 12.85 -1.87 23.18
C LEU A 47 12.18 -1.10 24.33
N LEU A 48 11.45 -1.81 25.19
CA LEU A 48 10.85 -1.26 26.41
C LEU A 48 11.88 -0.65 27.36
N SER A 49 13.13 -1.11 27.31
CA SER A 49 14.26 -0.55 28.06
C SER A 49 14.70 0.83 27.55
N GLY A 50 14.17 1.30 26.41
CA GLY A 50 14.60 2.53 25.73
C GLY A 50 15.76 2.32 24.75
N ASN A 51 16.41 1.16 24.77
CA ASN A 51 17.49 0.82 23.84
C ASN A 51 16.96 0.59 22.42
N ILE A 52 17.81 0.82 21.43
CA ILE A 52 17.53 0.54 20.03
C ILE A 52 18.33 -0.69 19.62
N SER A 53 17.64 -1.69 19.07
CA SER A 53 18.25 -2.89 18.47
C SER A 53 18.05 -2.85 16.97
N SER A 54 19.08 -3.24 16.20
CA SER A 54 18.98 -3.36 14.74
C SER A 54 18.86 -4.83 14.34
N HIS A 55 17.95 -5.11 13.42
CA HIS A 55 17.63 -6.45 12.94
C HIS A 55 17.63 -6.49 11.41
N GLN A 56 18.21 -7.53 10.84
CA GLN A 56 18.06 -7.87 9.43
C GLN A 56 16.75 -8.64 9.24
N VAL A 57 15.76 -8.02 8.61
CA VAL A 57 14.41 -8.58 8.48
C VAL A 57 14.08 -8.82 7.00
N PRO A 58 13.63 -10.03 6.62
CA PRO A 58 13.12 -10.28 5.27
C PRO A 58 11.98 -9.33 4.92
N LEU A 59 11.97 -8.76 3.71
CA LEU A 59 10.97 -7.75 3.32
C LEU A 59 9.53 -8.24 3.52
N HIS A 60 9.24 -9.50 3.19
CA HIS A 60 7.89 -10.09 3.34
C HIS A 60 7.44 -10.24 4.80
N HIS A 61 8.34 -10.03 5.78
CA HIS A 61 8.05 -10.01 7.21
C HIS A 61 8.01 -8.60 7.82
N ILE A 62 8.39 -7.57 7.06
CA ILE A 62 8.25 -6.17 7.50
C ILE A 62 6.78 -5.76 7.30
N PRO A 63 6.12 -5.10 8.27
CA PRO A 63 4.77 -4.60 8.08
C PRO A 63 4.65 -3.73 6.83
N HIS A 64 3.78 -4.12 5.91
CA HIS A 64 3.56 -3.39 4.66
C HIS A 64 2.14 -3.59 4.14
N PHE A 65 1.74 -2.75 3.20
CA PHE A 65 0.50 -2.91 2.47
C PHE A 65 0.69 -2.57 0.99
N TYR A 66 -0.12 -3.20 0.14
CA TYR A 66 -0.20 -2.88 -1.28
C TYR A 66 -0.86 -1.51 -1.47
N LEU A 67 -0.14 -0.55 -2.02
CA LEU A 67 -0.69 0.78 -2.30
C LEU A 67 -1.42 0.81 -3.64
N GLY A 68 -0.90 0.11 -4.64
CA GLY A 68 -1.43 0.18 -5.99
C GLY A 68 -0.47 -0.36 -7.04
N LEU A 69 -0.75 -0.01 -8.29
CA LEU A 69 -0.05 -0.51 -9.47
C LEU A 69 0.43 0.63 -10.35
N LEU A 70 1.69 0.55 -10.81
CA LEU A 70 2.18 1.41 -11.87
C LEU A 70 1.64 0.92 -13.23
N PRO A 71 0.97 1.76 -14.03
CA PRO A 71 0.56 1.44 -15.39
C PRO A 71 1.78 1.20 -16.28
N SER A 72 1.97 -0.06 -16.64
CA SER A 72 3.11 -0.53 -17.42
C SER A 72 2.72 -1.82 -18.15
N SER A 73 3.50 -2.25 -19.15
CA SER A 73 3.29 -3.52 -19.84
C SER A 73 3.49 -4.73 -18.93
N ILE A 74 4.31 -4.56 -17.89
CA ILE A 74 4.49 -5.50 -16.79
C ILE A 74 3.77 -4.92 -15.57
N HIS A 75 2.85 -5.67 -14.97
CA HIS A 75 2.14 -5.21 -13.79
C HIS A 75 3.13 -5.00 -12.64
N LEU A 76 3.46 -3.75 -12.31
CA LEU A 76 4.43 -3.40 -11.25
C LEU A 76 3.70 -2.96 -9.98
N PRO A 77 3.53 -3.86 -8.98
CA PRO A 77 2.89 -3.51 -7.72
C PRO A 77 3.78 -2.57 -6.91
N LEU A 78 3.15 -1.64 -6.23
CA LEU A 78 3.76 -0.67 -5.35
C LEU A 78 3.32 -0.94 -3.92
N TYR A 79 4.29 -1.10 -3.03
CA TYR A 79 4.09 -1.38 -1.61
C TYR A 79 4.60 -0.24 -0.75
N VAL A 80 3.92 0.02 0.36
CA VAL A 80 4.38 0.93 1.41
C VAL A 80 4.79 0.09 2.62
N PHE A 81 6.04 0.23 3.04
CA PHE A 81 6.62 -0.45 4.19
C PHE A 81 6.64 0.47 5.42
N LEU A 82 6.23 -0.07 6.57
CA LEU A 82 6.18 0.60 7.86
C LEU A 82 7.09 -0.14 8.87
N PRO A 83 8.42 -0.03 8.72
CA PRO A 83 9.37 -0.81 9.53
C PRO A 83 9.27 -0.53 11.03
N SER A 84 8.83 0.67 11.43
CA SER A 84 8.63 1.03 12.84
C SER A 84 7.51 0.25 13.54
N LEU A 85 6.64 -0.44 12.79
CA LEU A 85 5.62 -1.32 13.35
C LEU A 85 6.12 -2.76 13.57
N TRP A 86 7.31 -3.09 13.06
CA TRP A 86 7.91 -4.40 13.27
C TRP A 86 8.34 -4.54 14.73
N ASN A 87 8.22 -5.75 15.27
CA ASN A 87 8.74 -6.09 16.58
C ASN A 87 9.22 -7.54 16.60
N SER A 88 10.21 -7.82 17.45
CA SER A 88 10.82 -9.14 17.58
C SER A 88 9.91 -10.19 18.21
N SER A 89 8.79 -9.78 18.84
CA SER A 89 7.80 -10.71 19.42
C SER A 89 6.91 -11.34 18.35
N SER A 90 6.74 -10.70 17.19
CA SER A 90 6.00 -11.22 16.04
C SER A 90 6.83 -11.11 14.75
N PRO A 91 7.97 -11.81 14.64
CA PRO A 91 9.00 -11.53 13.63
C PRO A 91 8.60 -11.93 12.21
N ASN A 92 7.59 -12.79 12.05
CA ASN A 92 7.15 -13.35 10.77
C ASN A 92 5.85 -12.71 10.24
N SER A 93 5.40 -11.61 10.83
CA SER A 93 4.12 -10.98 10.47
C SER A 93 4.33 -9.64 9.76
N SER A 94 3.90 -9.57 8.50
CA SER A 94 3.78 -8.30 7.75
C SER A 94 2.41 -7.63 7.90
N TYR A 95 1.56 -8.14 8.79
CA TYR A 95 0.21 -7.63 8.96
C TYR A 95 0.20 -6.20 9.52
N ILE A 96 -0.63 -5.36 8.91
CA ILE A 96 -0.98 -4.03 9.42
C ILE A 96 -2.48 -4.02 9.67
N SER A 97 -2.89 -3.55 10.85
CA SER A 97 -4.30 -3.39 11.17
C SER A 97 -4.96 -2.32 10.29
N ASN A 98 -6.24 -2.50 9.98
CA ASN A 98 -7.01 -1.50 9.23
C ASN A 98 -6.97 -0.12 9.88
N HIS A 99 -6.84 -0.05 11.22
CA HIS A 99 -6.68 1.22 11.94
C HIS A 99 -5.43 1.99 11.49
N HIS A 100 -4.26 1.34 11.43
CA HIS A 100 -3.04 2.01 10.98
C HIS A 100 -3.10 2.41 9.50
N ILE A 101 -3.68 1.55 8.65
CA ILE A 101 -3.89 1.87 7.23
C ILE A 101 -4.83 3.08 7.11
N GLN A 102 -5.93 3.09 7.87
CA GLN A 102 -6.87 4.21 7.92
C GLN A 102 -6.16 5.49 8.36
N GLN A 103 -5.34 5.46 9.40
CA GLN A 103 -4.58 6.64 9.83
C GLN A 103 -3.66 7.17 8.73
N TRP A 104 -2.92 6.29 8.05
CA TRP A 104 -2.05 6.69 6.95
C TRP A 104 -2.83 7.28 5.77
N MET A 105 -3.98 6.69 5.42
CA MET A 105 -4.84 7.16 4.34
C MET A 105 -5.49 8.50 4.67
N ASP A 106 -6.18 8.59 5.81
CA ASP A 106 -7.05 9.72 6.17
C ASP A 106 -6.25 10.93 6.68
N HIS A 107 -5.07 10.72 7.27
CA HIS A 107 -4.27 11.82 7.82
C HIS A 107 -3.06 12.22 6.97
N ALA A 108 -2.57 11.34 6.09
CA ALA A 108 -1.42 11.67 5.24
C ALA A 108 -1.78 11.69 3.75
N LEU A 109 -2.12 10.54 3.17
CA LEU A 109 -2.25 10.42 1.71
C LEU A 109 -3.42 11.22 1.13
N ILE A 110 -4.64 11.03 1.65
CA ILE A 110 -5.83 11.68 1.11
C ILE A 110 -5.71 13.21 1.22
N PRO A 111 -5.36 13.79 2.38
CA PRO A 111 -5.15 15.24 2.48
C PRO A 111 -4.11 15.77 1.50
N ALA A 112 -2.99 15.06 1.30
CA ALA A 112 -1.96 15.45 0.33
C ALA A 112 -2.49 15.42 -1.11
N ILE A 113 -3.25 14.39 -1.49
CA ILE A 113 -3.91 14.32 -2.81
C ILE A 113 -4.88 15.49 -3.00
N LEU A 114 -5.72 15.77 -1.99
CA LEU A 114 -6.72 16.84 -2.06
C LEU A 114 -6.10 18.23 -2.22
N ARG A 115 -4.86 18.43 -1.74
CA ARG A 115 -4.14 19.69 -1.85
C ARG A 115 -3.58 19.94 -3.24
N HIS A 116 -3.08 18.90 -3.91
CA HIS A 116 -2.30 19.03 -5.15
C HIS A 116 -3.07 18.69 -6.42
N TYR A 117 -4.12 17.88 -6.34
CA TYR A 117 -4.90 17.49 -7.51
C TYR A 117 -5.98 18.52 -7.84
N PRO A 118 -6.33 18.69 -9.13
CA PRO A 118 -7.45 19.52 -9.54
C PRO A 118 -8.80 18.86 -9.21
N GLN A 119 -9.84 19.69 -9.09
CA GLN A 119 -11.18 19.27 -8.64
C GLN A 119 -11.84 18.25 -9.57
N ASP A 120 -11.58 18.30 -10.87
CA ASP A 120 -12.07 17.34 -11.87
C ASP A 120 -11.57 15.91 -11.61
N ILE A 121 -10.43 15.75 -10.95
CA ILE A 121 -9.92 14.45 -10.51
C ILE A 121 -10.45 14.10 -9.13
N ILE A 122 -10.35 15.04 -8.18
CA ILE A 122 -10.70 14.83 -6.77
C ILE A 122 -12.16 14.38 -6.60
N GLN A 123 -13.09 14.94 -7.39
CA GLN A 123 -14.53 14.61 -7.31
C GLN A 123 -14.84 13.11 -7.56
N HIS A 124 -13.89 12.37 -8.13
CA HIS A 124 -14.03 10.94 -8.40
C HIS A 124 -13.29 10.06 -7.39
N LEU A 125 -12.59 10.64 -6.40
CA LEU A 125 -11.83 9.91 -5.40
C LEU A 125 -12.64 9.72 -4.10
N PRO A 126 -12.37 8.65 -3.34
CA PRO A 126 -12.91 8.51 -2.00
C PRO A 126 -12.41 9.62 -1.08
N VAL A 127 -13.28 10.07 -0.18
CA VAL A 127 -12.94 11.10 0.82
C VAL A 127 -12.30 10.51 2.09
N SER A 128 -12.34 9.19 2.26
CA SER A 128 -11.73 8.46 3.39
C SER A 128 -11.54 6.98 3.08
N PHE A 129 -10.68 6.32 3.87
CA PHE A 129 -10.51 4.87 3.90
C PHE A 129 -11.85 4.15 4.12
N ASN A 130 -12.69 4.66 5.02
CA ASN A 130 -13.99 4.06 5.30
C ASN A 130 -14.96 4.22 4.12
N SER A 131 -14.98 5.38 3.46
CA SER A 131 -15.76 5.60 2.23
C SER A 131 -15.35 4.60 1.14
N ALA A 132 -14.04 4.45 0.90
CA ALA A 132 -13.51 3.46 -0.04
C ALA A 132 -13.89 2.02 0.34
N SER A 133 -13.79 1.68 1.63
CA SER A 133 -14.16 0.37 2.17
C SER A 133 -15.63 0.05 1.91
N MET A 134 -16.53 1.02 2.13
CA MET A 134 -17.96 0.87 1.90
C MET A 134 -18.28 0.75 0.41
N SER A 135 -17.63 1.51 -0.47
CA SER A 135 -17.79 1.36 -1.92
C SER A 135 -17.37 -0.04 -2.39
N ILE A 136 -16.29 -0.60 -1.85
CA ILE A 136 -15.88 -1.98 -2.16
C ILE A 136 -16.91 -2.99 -1.64
N PHE A 137 -17.40 -2.79 -0.42
CA PHE A 137 -18.42 -3.66 0.17
C PHE A 137 -19.73 -3.66 -0.64
N ALA A 138 -20.23 -2.48 -1.01
CA ALA A 138 -21.45 -2.32 -1.82
C ALA A 138 -21.30 -3.01 -3.18
N ARG A 139 -20.22 -2.75 -3.91
CA ARG A 139 -19.92 -3.41 -5.19
C ARG A 139 -19.83 -4.93 -5.07
N GLY A 140 -19.25 -5.42 -3.98
CA GLY A 140 -19.16 -6.85 -3.68
C GLY A 140 -20.54 -7.50 -3.47
N ARG A 141 -21.52 -6.75 -2.92
CA ARG A 141 -22.92 -7.20 -2.81
C ARG A 141 -23.63 -7.19 -4.16
N GLU A 142 -23.50 -6.10 -4.91
CA GLU A 142 -24.13 -5.94 -6.23
C GLU A 142 -23.67 -7.00 -7.23
N SER A 143 -22.39 -7.38 -7.17
CA SER A 143 -21.80 -8.34 -8.10
C SER A 143 -22.09 -9.80 -7.77
N GLY A 144 -22.91 -10.08 -6.74
CA GLY A 144 -23.22 -11.45 -6.30
C GLY A 144 -22.02 -12.24 -5.75
N THR A 145 -20.87 -11.59 -5.56
CA THR A 145 -19.62 -12.20 -5.09
C THR A 145 -19.65 -12.59 -3.61
N GLN A 146 -20.66 -12.14 -2.83
CA GLN A 146 -20.88 -12.52 -1.43
C GLN A 146 -21.69 -13.82 -1.25
N SER A 147 -21.52 -14.80 -2.16
CA SER A 147 -22.03 -16.15 -1.95
C SER A 147 -21.16 -16.89 -0.92
N GLY A 148 -21.55 -16.82 0.37
CA GLY A 148 -21.32 -17.84 1.40
C GLY A 148 -19.89 -18.23 1.83
N ARG A 149 -18.82 -17.75 1.18
CA ARG A 149 -17.44 -18.04 1.58
C ARG A 149 -16.65 -16.75 1.70
N PHE A 150 -16.34 -16.37 2.94
CA PHE A 150 -15.36 -15.32 3.29
C PHE A 150 -13.95 -15.57 2.72
N GLU A 151 -13.71 -16.74 2.09
CA GLU A 151 -12.42 -17.18 1.54
C GLU A 151 -12.26 -16.99 0.02
N SER A 152 -13.27 -16.54 -0.73
CA SER A 152 -13.05 -16.31 -2.16
C SER A 152 -12.41 -14.95 -2.40
N GLY A 153 -11.19 -14.95 -2.95
CA GLY A 153 -10.42 -13.80 -3.46
C GLY A 153 -11.09 -13.02 -4.60
N LYS A 154 -12.37 -12.70 -4.44
CA LYS A 154 -13.21 -11.89 -5.32
C LYS A 154 -13.75 -10.68 -4.55
N ARG A 155 -12.94 -10.08 -3.65
CA ARG A 155 -13.17 -8.68 -3.30
C ARG A 155 -12.89 -7.92 -4.59
N GLN A 156 -13.90 -7.33 -5.23
CA GLN A 156 -13.65 -6.50 -6.40
C GLN A 156 -12.71 -5.36 -5.99
N GLU A 157 -11.47 -5.44 -6.45
CA GLU A 157 -10.43 -4.49 -6.11
C GLU A 157 -10.74 -3.15 -6.76
N HIS A 158 -11.08 -2.17 -5.94
CA HIS A 158 -11.41 -0.83 -6.41
C HIS A 158 -10.14 0.01 -6.50
N HIS A 159 -9.69 0.24 -7.74
CA HIS A 159 -8.57 1.13 -8.02
C HIS A 159 -9.06 2.47 -8.57
N TYR A 160 -8.33 3.53 -8.26
CA TYR A 160 -8.53 4.86 -8.81
C TYR A 160 -7.26 5.30 -9.53
N PHE A 161 -7.38 6.06 -10.62
CA PHE A 161 -6.23 6.51 -11.38
C PHE A 161 -5.79 7.90 -10.94
N LEU A 162 -4.53 8.03 -10.55
CA LEU A 162 -3.87 9.28 -10.22
C LEU A 162 -2.84 9.63 -11.30
N PRO A 163 -3.02 10.73 -12.07
CA PRO A 163 -2.01 11.22 -13.00
C PRO A 163 -0.64 11.50 -12.37
N GLY A 164 0.43 11.01 -13.01
CA GLY A 164 1.77 11.03 -12.43
C GLY A 164 2.37 12.42 -12.17
N ARG A 165 1.85 13.45 -12.83
CA ARG A 165 2.38 14.83 -12.79
C ARG A 165 2.30 15.53 -11.43
N PHE A 166 1.50 15.03 -10.50
CA PHE A 166 1.32 15.60 -9.15
C PHE A 166 1.85 14.70 -8.04
N LEU A 167 2.35 13.50 -8.39
CA LEU A 167 2.74 12.50 -7.39
C LEU A 167 4.01 12.89 -6.63
N LYS A 168 4.81 13.81 -7.17
CA LYS A 168 5.99 14.30 -6.47
C LYS A 168 5.57 15.15 -5.27
N GLU A 169 4.73 16.14 -5.54
CA GLU A 169 4.20 17.10 -4.57
C GLU A 169 3.37 16.40 -3.50
N VAL A 170 2.54 15.42 -3.89
CA VAL A 170 1.82 14.57 -2.92
C VAL A 170 2.77 13.81 -1.99
N TRP A 171 3.87 13.26 -2.52
CA TRP A 171 4.82 12.53 -1.68
C TRP A 171 5.55 13.47 -0.71
N GLU A 172 6.01 14.63 -1.20
CA GLU A 172 6.70 15.64 -0.39
C GLU A 172 5.85 16.19 0.77
N ASP A 173 4.52 16.12 0.67
CA ASP A 173 3.60 16.49 1.76
C ASP A 173 3.38 15.39 2.82
N ILE A 174 3.70 14.13 2.49
CA ILE A 174 3.46 12.96 3.36
C ILE A 174 4.67 12.65 4.25
N VAL A 175 5.89 12.82 3.72
CA VAL A 175 7.16 12.51 4.39
C VAL A 175 7.82 13.75 4.98
#